data_AF-A0A6I5WII0-F1
#
_entry.id   AF-A0A6I5WII0-F1
#
_cell.length_a   1.000
_cell.length_b   1.000
_cell.length_c   1.000
_cell.angle_alpha   90.00
_cell.angle_beta   90.00
_cell.angle_gamma   90.00
#
_symmetry.space_group_name_H-M   'P 1'
#
loop_
_entity.id
_entity.type
_entity.pdbx_description
1 polymer ?
#
loop_
_entity_poly.entity_id
_entity_poly.type
_entity_poly.pdbx_seq_one_letter_code
_entity_poly.pdbx_strand_id
1 'polypeptide(L)'
;MTSSVWLHRDEDFHPGTELFRSERLFALWSYSATHGQLLLRADHMPGDDRRLPTTVEVLFKPIEAVRMQGGYRGLVIRCATDDEAAEIEADIAGHRPGSARVLMLESEGVTGYAVTLAVGWSEGVLSRLQPSLFNTFRPYDPVWPTKPLAGVGAELDTASPQEVAEAVLAGMPKGIRRERRATVYVLTAVIEQDGRRSRHNVGVFLTESDAEEALRLVEPHVRSCWVEPLPTVL
;
A
#
# COMPACT_ATOMS: atom_id res chain seq x y z
N MET A 1 15.87 9.45 7.61
CA MET A 1 16.62 8.17 7.66
C MET A 1 15.62 7.07 7.37
N THR A 2 15.90 6.22 6.40
CA THR A 2 15.10 5.04 6.07
C THR A 2 15.84 3.83 6.64
N SER A 3 15.18 3.05 7.48
CA SER A 3 15.73 1.78 7.97
C SER A 3 14.92 0.65 7.35
N SER A 4 15.59 -0.34 6.76
CA SER A 4 14.93 -1.48 6.11
C SER A 4 15.67 -2.76 6.43
N VAL A 5 14.91 -3.80 6.79
CA VAL A 5 15.43 -5.16 7.04
C VAL A 5 14.59 -6.16 6.25
N TRP A 6 15.23 -7.19 5.71
CA TRP A 6 14.57 -8.28 4.99
C TRP A 6 15.19 -9.63 5.38
N LEU A 7 14.42 -10.44 6.10
CA LEU A 7 14.80 -11.76 6.61
C LEU A 7 14.19 -12.85 5.74
N HIS A 8 15.01 -13.79 5.30
CA HIS A 8 14.59 -14.88 4.39
C HIS A 8 15.47 -16.13 4.48
N ARG A 9 16.58 -16.07 5.22
CA ARG A 9 17.51 -17.19 5.38
C ARG A 9 17.20 -17.95 6.64
N ASP A 10 17.48 -19.24 6.66
CA ASP A 10 17.23 -20.10 7.82
C ASP A 10 17.91 -19.59 9.11
N GLU A 11 19.10 -19.01 8.98
CA GLU A 11 19.87 -18.39 10.06
C GLU A 11 19.18 -17.17 10.70
N ASP A 12 18.23 -16.54 9.98
CA ASP A 12 17.48 -15.39 10.49
C ASP A 12 16.37 -15.84 11.47
N PHE A 13 16.00 -17.13 11.49
CA PHE A 13 14.77 -17.63 12.13
C PHE A 13 15.04 -18.66 13.24
N HIS A 14 15.75 -18.25 14.29
CA HIS A 14 15.94 -19.09 15.47
C HIS A 14 14.67 -19.19 16.32
N PRO A 15 14.18 -20.40 16.68
CA PRO A 15 12.96 -20.58 17.47
C PRO A 15 12.92 -19.71 18.73
N GLY A 16 11.76 -19.10 19.01
CA GLY A 16 11.56 -18.21 20.16
C GLY A 16 12.26 -16.83 20.08
N THR A 17 13.08 -16.57 19.07
CA THR A 17 13.83 -15.30 18.96
C THR A 17 12.91 -14.16 18.51
N GLU A 18 12.98 -13.02 19.23
CA GLU A 18 12.36 -11.77 18.81
C GLU A 18 13.07 -11.19 17.59
N LEU A 19 12.31 -10.96 16.51
CA LEU A 19 12.81 -10.40 15.26
C LEU A 19 12.53 -8.90 15.16
N PHE A 20 11.38 -8.47 15.66
CA PHE A 20 10.90 -7.11 15.54
C PHE A 20 10.04 -6.71 16.73
N ARG A 21 10.18 -5.45 17.17
CA ARG A 21 9.35 -4.83 18.21
C ARG A 21 9.07 -3.38 17.86
N SER A 22 7.85 -2.95 18.09
CA SER A 22 7.44 -1.55 18.00
C SER A 22 6.24 -1.28 18.89
N GLU A 23 6.21 -0.13 19.54
CA GLU A 23 5.10 0.32 20.40
C GLU A 23 3.96 1.00 19.62
N ARG A 24 4.08 1.10 18.29
CA ARG A 24 3.08 1.76 17.44
C ARG A 24 1.85 0.89 17.22
N LEU A 25 0.75 1.51 16.80
CA LEU A 25 -0.47 0.80 16.42
C LEU A 25 -0.30 0.22 15.02
N PHE A 26 -0.23 -1.11 14.89
CA PHE A 26 -0.20 -1.79 13.59
C PHE A 26 -1.60 -2.23 13.19
N ALA A 27 -2.01 -1.91 11.97
CA ALA A 27 -3.25 -2.39 11.38
C ALA A 27 -2.99 -3.19 10.10
N LEU A 28 -3.94 -4.05 9.75
CA LEU A 28 -3.94 -4.69 8.43
C LEU A 28 -4.06 -3.62 7.36
N TRP A 29 -3.02 -3.44 6.55
CA TRP A 29 -3.07 -2.52 5.43
C TRP A 29 -3.46 -3.24 4.15
N SER A 30 -2.78 -4.33 3.82
CA SER A 30 -3.02 -5.08 2.57
C SER A 30 -2.90 -6.58 2.80
N TYR A 31 -3.78 -7.34 2.17
CA TYR A 31 -3.68 -8.79 2.09
C TYR A 31 -4.02 -9.23 0.66
N SER A 32 -3.14 -9.99 0.03
CA SER A 32 -3.35 -10.57 -1.29
C SER A 32 -3.10 -12.07 -1.21
N ALA A 33 -4.18 -12.83 -1.09
CA ALA A 33 -4.12 -14.29 -1.02
C ALA A 33 -3.49 -14.89 -2.30
N THR A 34 -3.82 -14.33 -3.48
CA THR A 34 -3.30 -14.81 -4.77
C THR A 34 -1.81 -14.52 -4.97
N HIS A 35 -1.27 -13.51 -4.29
CA HIS A 35 0.14 -13.13 -4.39
C HIS A 35 0.94 -13.49 -3.14
N GLY A 36 0.30 -14.13 -2.16
CA GLY A 36 0.90 -14.50 -0.89
C GLY A 36 1.47 -13.31 -0.14
N GLN A 37 0.79 -12.17 -0.08
CA GLN A 37 1.35 -10.97 0.58
C GLN A 37 0.47 -10.49 1.71
N LEU A 38 1.08 -10.22 2.86
CA LEU A 38 0.46 -9.57 4.00
C LEU A 38 1.30 -8.34 4.39
N LEU A 39 0.65 -7.18 4.47
CA LEU A 39 1.28 -5.91 4.82
C LEU A 39 0.57 -5.31 6.03
N LEU A 40 1.31 -5.18 7.12
CA LEU A 40 0.91 -4.41 8.30
C LEU A 40 1.52 -3.02 8.23
N ARG A 41 0.79 -2.02 8.71
CA ARG A 41 1.25 -0.63 8.72
C ARG A 41 1.00 0.02 10.08
N ALA A 42 1.97 0.81 10.50
CA ALA A 42 1.86 1.69 11.65
C ALA A 42 2.31 3.11 11.29
N ASP A 43 1.35 4.04 11.33
CA ASP A 43 1.57 5.48 11.20
C ASP A 43 0.91 6.27 12.33
N HIS A 44 0.46 5.60 13.41
CA HIS A 44 -0.15 6.19 14.60
C HIS A 44 0.38 5.54 15.88
N MET A 45 0.28 6.25 17.00
CA MET A 45 0.46 5.68 18.33
C MET A 45 -0.88 5.11 18.85
N PRO A 46 -0.86 4.09 19.73
CA PRO A 46 -2.08 3.64 20.38
C PRO A 46 -2.78 4.78 21.12
N GLY A 47 -4.04 5.07 20.77
CA GLY A 47 -4.85 6.11 21.42
C GLY A 47 -4.56 7.55 20.97
N ASP A 48 -3.75 7.74 19.92
CA ASP A 48 -3.55 9.04 19.27
C ASP A 48 -3.95 8.96 17.79
N ASP A 49 -4.88 9.83 17.39
CA ASP A 49 -5.36 9.93 16.00
C ASP A 49 -4.43 10.79 15.13
N ARG A 50 -3.35 11.35 15.69
CA ARG A 50 -2.35 12.09 14.92
C ARG A 50 -1.40 11.14 14.20
N ARG A 51 -1.32 11.33 12.89
CA ARG A 51 -0.35 10.62 12.05
C ARG A 51 1.08 11.00 12.44
N LEU A 52 1.92 10.00 12.61
CA LEU A 52 3.35 10.13 12.88
C LEU A 52 4.11 10.65 11.65
N PRO A 53 5.26 11.34 11.84
CA PRO A 53 6.10 11.80 10.73
C PRO A 53 6.66 10.68 9.86
N THR A 54 6.78 9.47 10.42
CA THR A 54 7.25 8.26 9.71
C THR A 54 6.21 7.15 9.78
N THR A 55 6.19 6.33 8.74
CA THR A 55 5.40 5.11 8.66
C THR A 55 6.33 3.91 8.79
N VAL A 56 5.92 2.93 9.60
CA VAL A 56 6.55 1.61 9.65
C VAL A 56 5.64 0.64 8.91
N GLU A 57 6.20 -0.12 7.98
CA GLU A 57 5.52 -1.21 7.33
C GLU A 57 6.22 -2.53 7.61
N VAL A 58 5.44 -3.60 7.79
CA VAL A 58 5.94 -4.98 7.89
C VAL A 58 5.28 -5.81 6.80
N LEU A 59 6.09 -6.39 5.92
CA LEU A 59 5.67 -7.22 4.81
C LEU A 59 6.07 -8.69 5.06
N PHE A 60 5.10 -9.60 4.94
CA PHE A 60 5.31 -11.04 4.92
C PHE A 60 5.10 -11.57 3.50
N LYS A 61 6.01 -12.42 3.01
CA LYS A 61 5.93 -12.99 1.66
C LYS A 61 6.75 -14.27 1.47
N PRO A 62 6.20 -15.29 0.78
CA PRO A 62 4.78 -15.53 0.59
C PRO A 62 4.14 -15.87 1.94
N ILE A 63 2.88 -15.47 2.15
CA ILE A 63 2.07 -15.90 3.29
C ILE A 63 1.26 -17.14 2.88
N GLU A 64 1.28 -18.17 3.71
CA GLU A 64 0.56 -19.43 3.48
C GLU A 64 -0.66 -19.56 4.38
N ALA A 65 -0.51 -19.14 5.62
CA ALA A 65 -1.58 -19.10 6.61
C ALA A 65 -1.36 -17.91 7.55
N VAL A 66 -2.46 -17.38 8.08
CA VAL A 66 -2.41 -16.28 9.03
C VAL A 66 -3.60 -16.36 9.97
N ARG A 67 -3.35 -16.17 11.27
CA ARG A 67 -4.36 -15.84 12.26
C ARG A 67 -4.03 -14.47 12.81
N MET A 68 -4.89 -13.48 12.57
CA MET A 68 -4.59 -12.11 12.94
C MET A 68 -5.78 -11.37 13.54
N GLN A 69 -5.47 -10.26 14.20
CA GLN A 69 -6.46 -9.30 14.69
C GLN A 69 -6.54 -8.09 13.74
N GLY A 70 -7.63 -7.33 13.84
CA GLY A 70 -7.81 -6.10 13.05
C GLY A 70 -6.73 -5.04 13.31
N GLY A 71 -6.08 -5.09 14.48
CA GLY A 71 -4.90 -4.30 14.80
C GLY A 71 -4.18 -4.76 16.08
N TYR A 72 -2.98 -4.22 16.28
CA TYR A 72 -2.03 -4.56 17.33
C TYR A 72 -1.57 -3.27 18.02
N ARG A 73 -1.86 -3.12 19.31
CA ARG A 73 -1.40 -2.01 20.15
C ARG A 73 0.00 -2.32 20.65
N GLY A 74 0.99 -1.87 19.88
CA GLY A 74 2.32 -2.46 19.91
C GLY A 74 2.33 -3.79 19.16
N LEU A 75 3.47 -4.14 18.56
CA LEU A 75 3.65 -5.38 17.82
C LEU A 75 5.03 -5.95 18.14
N VAL A 76 5.03 -7.19 18.61
CA VAL A 76 6.23 -8.04 18.72
C VAL A 76 6.07 -9.17 17.70
N ILE A 77 7.10 -9.36 16.88
CA ILE A 77 7.21 -10.49 15.96
C ILE A 77 8.37 -11.33 16.45
N ARG A 78 8.09 -12.59 16.75
CA ARG A 78 9.11 -13.58 17.11
C ARG A 78 8.91 -14.86 16.33
N CYS A 79 9.98 -15.64 16.19
CA CYS A 79 9.83 -17.01 15.74
C CYS A 79 9.00 -17.78 16.78
N ALA A 80 8.08 -18.63 16.31
CA ALA A 80 7.43 -19.61 17.16
C ALA A 80 8.48 -20.50 17.81
N THR A 81 8.19 -21.02 19.01
CA THR A 81 8.94 -22.16 19.54
C THR A 81 8.63 -23.40 18.72
N ASP A 82 9.43 -24.46 18.87
CA ASP A 82 9.19 -25.72 18.17
C ASP A 82 7.81 -26.31 18.51
N ASP A 83 7.39 -26.20 19.77
CA ASP A 83 6.08 -26.67 20.23
C ASP A 83 4.92 -25.86 19.63
N GLU A 84 5.03 -24.53 19.62
CA GLU A 84 4.02 -23.65 19.01
C GLU A 84 3.92 -23.85 17.51
N ALA A 85 5.07 -24.02 16.83
CA ALA A 85 5.12 -24.30 15.41
C ALA A 85 4.42 -25.63 15.12
N ALA A 86 4.73 -26.70 15.86
CA ALA A 86 4.10 -28.00 15.70
C ALA A 86 2.58 -27.97 15.91
N GLU A 87 2.09 -27.21 16.89
CA GLU A 87 0.65 -27.03 17.14
C GLU A 87 -0.04 -26.32 15.97
N ILE A 88 0.53 -25.20 15.52
CA ILE A 88 -0.03 -24.41 14.41
C ILE A 88 0.01 -25.23 13.11
N GLU A 89 1.06 -26.00 12.89
CA GLU A 89 1.20 -26.90 11.75
C GLU A 89 0.14 -28.00 11.72
N ALA A 90 -0.18 -28.57 12.88
CA ALA A 90 -1.21 -29.60 12.98
C ALA A 90 -2.62 -29.05 12.65
N ASP A 91 -2.86 -27.76 12.94
CA ASP A 91 -4.13 -27.07 12.66
C ASP A 91 -4.30 -26.72 11.18
N ILE A 92 -3.21 -26.40 10.46
CA ILE A 92 -3.25 -25.98 9.07
C ILE A 92 -3.16 -27.20 8.14
N ALA A 93 -4.32 -27.74 7.75
CA ALA A 93 -4.39 -28.92 6.89
C ALA A 93 -3.77 -28.70 5.48
N GLY A 94 -2.77 -29.51 5.13
CA GLY A 94 -2.66 -30.08 3.78
C GLY A 94 -1.59 -29.57 2.81
N HIS A 95 -0.83 -28.51 3.10
CA HIS A 95 0.33 -28.20 2.25
C HIS A 95 1.37 -27.32 2.94
N ARG A 96 2.61 -27.80 2.98
CA ARG A 96 3.79 -27.02 3.36
C ARG A 96 4.82 -27.06 2.23
N PRO A 97 5.26 -25.93 1.70
CA PRO A 97 6.61 -25.76 1.23
C PRO A 97 7.53 -25.93 2.45
N GLY A 98 8.48 -26.86 2.39
CA GLY A 98 9.33 -27.25 3.53
C GLY A 98 10.20 -26.14 4.13
N SER A 99 10.10 -24.90 3.63
CA SER A 99 10.84 -23.72 4.07
C SER A 99 9.98 -22.63 4.73
N ALA A 100 8.69 -22.86 4.95
CA ALA A 100 7.85 -21.91 5.68
C ALA A 100 8.22 -21.81 7.17
N ARG A 101 8.10 -20.60 7.72
CA ARG A 101 8.36 -20.25 9.12
C ARG A 101 7.07 -19.84 9.78
N VAL A 102 6.87 -20.26 11.03
CA VAL A 102 5.76 -19.80 11.86
C VAL A 102 6.25 -18.62 12.70
N LEU A 103 5.68 -17.44 12.45
CA LEU A 103 5.98 -16.22 13.19
C LEU A 103 4.81 -15.88 14.09
N MET A 104 5.07 -15.64 15.37
CA MET A 104 4.07 -15.20 16.33
C MET A 104 3.91 -13.69 16.26
N LEU A 105 2.67 -13.23 16.25
CA LEU A 105 2.29 -11.81 16.23
C LEU A 105 1.68 -11.46 17.59
N GLU A 106 2.46 -10.82 18.45
CA GLU A 106 2.07 -10.54 19.83
C GLU A 106 1.82 -9.05 20.05
N SER A 107 0.78 -8.76 20.83
CA SER A 107 0.39 -7.41 21.28
C SER A 107 -0.31 -7.55 22.62
N GLU A 108 -0.57 -6.43 23.31
CA GLU A 108 -1.29 -6.43 24.59
C GLU A 108 -2.58 -7.26 24.55
N GLY A 109 -2.56 -8.42 25.20
CA GLY A 109 -3.71 -9.31 25.35
C GLY A 109 -4.15 -10.06 24.09
N VAL A 110 -3.42 -9.98 22.98
CA VAL A 110 -3.75 -10.68 21.73
C VAL A 110 -2.55 -11.35 21.09
N THR A 111 -2.78 -12.56 20.57
CA THR A 111 -1.75 -13.37 19.89
C THR A 111 -2.30 -13.90 18.56
N GLY A 112 -1.57 -13.61 17.49
CA GLY A 112 -1.77 -14.16 16.16
C GLY A 112 -0.55 -14.94 15.68
N TYR A 113 -0.62 -15.44 14.46
CA TYR A 113 0.54 -16.03 13.77
C TYR A 113 0.50 -15.73 12.28
N ALA A 114 1.67 -15.79 11.64
CA ALA A 114 1.87 -15.72 10.21
C ALA A 114 2.80 -16.87 9.78
N VAL A 115 2.36 -17.70 8.84
CA VAL A 115 3.19 -18.73 8.21
C VAL A 115 3.74 -18.16 6.90
N THR A 116 5.06 -17.96 6.81
CA THR A 116 5.69 -17.27 5.68
C THR A 116 7.10 -17.74 5.37
N LEU A 117 7.62 -17.52 4.15
CA LEU A 117 9.05 -17.74 3.87
C LEU A 117 9.94 -16.56 4.27
N ALA A 118 9.41 -15.34 4.23
CA ALA A 118 10.21 -14.14 4.48
C ALA A 118 9.37 -13.05 5.13
N VAL A 119 10.04 -12.25 5.97
CA VAL A 119 9.48 -11.08 6.61
C VAL A 119 10.47 -9.94 6.52
N GLY A 120 9.98 -8.74 6.27
CA GLY A 120 10.80 -7.56 6.37
C GLY A 120 10.01 -6.36 6.83
N TRP A 121 10.73 -5.37 7.33
CA TRP A 121 10.14 -4.12 7.77
C TRP A 121 10.92 -2.93 7.21
N SER A 122 10.20 -1.84 7.00
CA SER A 122 10.78 -0.58 6.57
C SER A 122 10.14 0.55 7.37
N GLU A 123 10.98 1.46 7.87
CA GLU A 123 10.53 2.74 8.42
C GLU A 123 10.99 3.88 7.52
N GLY A 124 10.08 4.78 7.16
CA GLY A 124 10.40 5.94 6.34
C GLY A 124 9.28 6.97 6.30
N VAL A 125 9.55 8.10 5.65
CA VAL A 125 8.51 9.08 5.33
C VAL A 125 7.72 8.54 4.14
N LEU A 126 6.46 8.19 4.37
CA LEU A 126 5.57 7.72 3.32
C LEU A 126 4.68 8.86 2.84
N SER A 127 4.99 9.35 1.64
CA SER A 127 4.15 10.30 0.90
C SER A 127 2.70 9.85 0.90
N ARG A 128 1.75 10.80 0.92
CA ARG A 128 0.31 10.50 0.89
C ARG A 128 -0.08 9.66 -0.33
N LEU A 129 0.66 9.81 -1.42
CA LEU A 129 0.42 9.17 -2.70
C LEU A 129 1.31 7.95 -2.91
N GLN A 130 2.34 7.77 -2.10
CA GLN A 130 3.12 6.55 -2.18
C GLN A 130 2.32 5.38 -1.59
N PRO A 131 2.06 4.31 -2.35
CA PRO A 131 1.20 3.24 -1.86
C PRO A 131 1.79 2.44 -0.70
N SER A 132 3.11 2.23 -0.71
CA SER A 132 3.88 1.47 0.27
C SER A 132 5.37 1.78 0.15
N LEU A 133 6.12 1.58 1.23
CA LEU A 133 7.58 1.57 1.26
C LEU A 133 8.16 0.36 0.51
N PHE A 134 7.43 -0.75 0.44
CA PHE A 134 7.82 -1.97 -0.29
C PHE A 134 7.34 -1.99 -1.75
N ASN A 135 6.42 -1.11 -2.11
CA ASN A 135 5.94 -0.95 -3.48
C ASN A 135 6.13 0.51 -3.91
N THR A 136 7.36 0.81 -4.32
CA THR A 136 7.68 2.06 -5.00
C THR A 136 7.18 2.01 -6.43
N PHE A 137 6.84 3.19 -6.98
CA PHE A 137 6.43 3.33 -8.36
C PHE A 137 7.45 2.64 -9.30
N ARG A 138 7.00 1.66 -10.09
CA ARG A 138 7.80 1.06 -11.14
C ARG A 138 7.32 1.64 -12.48
N PRO A 139 8.19 2.27 -13.27
CA PRO A 139 7.79 2.87 -14.55
C PRO A 139 7.14 1.84 -15.50
N TYR A 140 7.55 0.58 -15.45
CA TYR A 140 7.03 -0.50 -16.31
C TYR A 140 5.82 -1.25 -15.73
N ASP A 141 5.34 -0.87 -14.55
CA ASP A 141 4.15 -1.43 -13.91
C ASP A 141 3.38 -0.32 -13.16
N PRO A 142 2.70 0.58 -13.90
CA PRO A 142 2.05 1.77 -13.33
C PRO A 142 0.76 1.44 -12.58
N VAL A 143 0.51 0.16 -12.25
CA VAL A 143 -0.72 -0.25 -11.57
C VAL A 143 -0.66 0.27 -10.13
N TRP A 144 -1.36 1.38 -9.91
CA TRP A 144 -1.79 1.79 -8.58
C TRP A 144 -2.42 0.58 -7.89
N PRO A 145 -2.19 0.35 -6.58
CA PRO A 145 -2.84 -0.76 -5.92
C PRO A 145 -4.34 -0.61 -6.09
N THR A 146 -4.93 -1.53 -6.84
CA THR A 146 -6.34 -1.86 -6.81
C THR A 146 -6.63 -2.46 -5.44
N LYS A 147 -6.56 -1.64 -4.40
CA LYS A 147 -7.24 -1.99 -3.16
C LYS A 147 -8.72 -1.72 -3.37
N PRO A 148 -9.59 -2.65 -2.95
CA PRO A 148 -11.00 -2.38 -2.87
C PRO A 148 -11.15 -1.15 -1.96
N LEU A 149 -11.83 -0.13 -2.49
CA LEU A 149 -12.31 1.01 -1.72
C LEU A 149 -13.10 0.46 -0.52
N ALA A 150 -12.47 0.44 0.66
CA ALA A 150 -13.25 0.54 1.87
C ALA A 150 -13.82 1.97 1.89
N GLY A 151 -15.06 2.09 1.40
CA GLY A 151 -15.98 3.15 1.79
C GLY A 151 -15.78 4.52 1.13
N VAL A 152 -15.90 4.60 -0.19
CA VAL A 152 -16.60 5.75 -0.80
C VAL A 152 -17.49 5.18 -1.92
N GLY A 153 -18.78 5.03 -1.64
CA GLY A 153 -19.76 5.18 -2.71
C GLY A 153 -19.67 6.65 -3.15
N ALA A 154 -19.04 6.92 -4.28
CA ALA A 154 -19.11 8.25 -4.88
C ALA A 154 -20.28 8.18 -5.86
N GLU A 155 -21.43 8.63 -5.42
CA GLU A 155 -22.68 8.83 -6.16
C GLU A 155 -22.47 9.69 -7.43
N LEU A 156 -21.73 9.16 -8.42
CA LEU A 156 -21.41 9.83 -9.67
C LEU A 156 -22.43 9.38 -10.74
N ASP A 157 -23.41 10.26 -11.00
CA ASP A 157 -24.32 10.13 -12.14
C ASP A 157 -23.65 10.71 -13.40
N THR A 158 -23.65 9.95 -14.48
CA THR A 158 -23.06 10.35 -15.77
C THR A 158 -23.86 11.46 -16.44
N ALA A 159 -23.21 12.57 -16.83
CA ALA A 159 -23.90 13.66 -17.54
C ALA A 159 -24.25 13.31 -19.00
N SER A 160 -25.31 13.93 -19.51
CA SER A 160 -25.80 13.74 -20.87
C SER A 160 -24.97 14.52 -21.92
N PRO A 161 -24.94 14.08 -23.19
CA PRO A 161 -24.22 14.76 -24.26
C PRO A 161 -24.63 16.23 -24.49
N GLN A 162 -25.89 16.58 -24.24
CA GLN A 162 -26.40 17.96 -24.35
C GLN A 162 -25.74 18.89 -23.32
N GLU A 163 -25.55 18.42 -22.08
CA GLU A 163 -24.95 19.21 -21.00
C GLU A 163 -23.45 19.48 -21.24
N VAL A 164 -22.80 18.61 -22.02
CA VAL A 164 -21.40 18.78 -22.48
C VAL A 164 -21.34 19.85 -23.57
N ALA A 165 -22.24 19.79 -24.55
CA ALA A 165 -22.27 20.73 -25.67
C ALA A 165 -22.52 22.17 -25.20
N GLU A 166 -23.47 22.39 -24.28
CA GLU A 166 -23.76 23.73 -23.74
C GLU A 166 -22.56 24.33 -22.98
N ALA A 167 -21.80 23.49 -22.26
CA ALA A 167 -20.66 23.94 -21.48
C ALA A 167 -19.50 24.44 -22.35
N VAL A 168 -19.27 23.79 -23.50
CA VAL A 168 -18.25 24.18 -24.47
C VAL A 168 -18.64 25.48 -25.17
N LEU A 169 -19.93 25.67 -25.45
CA LEU A 169 -20.42 26.81 -26.21
C LEU A 169 -20.59 28.09 -25.38
N ALA A 170 -21.04 27.98 -24.12
CA ALA A 170 -21.37 29.16 -23.30
C ALA A 170 -20.21 29.68 -22.44
N GLY A 171 -19.13 28.92 -22.28
CA GLY A 171 -18.07 29.21 -21.33
C GLY A 171 -18.51 29.02 -19.86
N MET A 172 -17.55 28.86 -18.95
CA MET A 172 -17.82 28.43 -17.58
C MET A 172 -17.99 29.60 -16.59
N PRO A 173 -19.11 29.71 -15.85
CA PRO A 173 -19.29 30.71 -14.80
C PRO A 173 -18.32 30.47 -13.63
N LYS A 174 -17.64 31.52 -13.15
CA LYS A 174 -16.71 31.45 -12.01
C LYS A 174 -17.47 31.43 -10.68
N GLY A 175 -17.00 30.61 -9.73
CA GLY A 175 -17.37 30.75 -8.30
C GLY A 175 -18.51 29.87 -7.77
N ILE A 176 -19.02 28.89 -8.53
CA ILE A 176 -20.01 27.93 -8.03
C ILE A 176 -19.32 26.63 -7.61
N ARG A 177 -19.50 26.20 -6.36
CA ARG A 177 -19.09 24.87 -5.87
C ARG A 177 -19.96 23.81 -6.55
N ARG A 178 -19.35 22.86 -7.26
CA ARG A 178 -20.07 21.87 -8.08
C ARG A 178 -19.64 20.46 -7.73
N GLU A 179 -20.61 19.63 -7.36
CA GLU A 179 -20.46 18.21 -7.03
C GLU A 179 -20.49 17.30 -8.27
N ARG A 180 -20.59 17.85 -9.50
CA ARG A 180 -20.80 17.12 -10.76
C ARG A 180 -19.80 17.40 -11.89
N ARG A 181 -18.74 18.19 -11.64
CA ARG A 181 -17.66 18.47 -12.60
C ARG A 181 -16.37 18.72 -11.83
N ALA A 182 -15.32 17.95 -12.10
CA ALA A 182 -14.02 18.10 -11.45
C ALA A 182 -12.95 18.46 -12.49
N THR A 183 -12.07 19.40 -12.17
CA THR A 183 -10.78 19.47 -12.88
C THR A 183 -9.91 18.42 -12.23
N VAL A 184 -9.52 17.43 -13.02
CA VAL A 184 -8.55 16.44 -12.59
C VAL A 184 -7.21 16.77 -13.20
N TYR A 185 -6.16 16.32 -12.55
CA TYR A 185 -4.78 16.57 -12.95
C TYR A 185 -4.22 15.22 -13.38
N VAL A 186 -3.93 15.07 -14.67
CA VAL A 186 -3.45 13.81 -15.24
C VAL A 186 -1.94 13.86 -15.33
N LEU A 187 -1.28 12.96 -14.60
CA LEU A 187 0.15 12.75 -14.70
C LEU A 187 0.43 11.84 -15.91
N THR A 188 1.15 12.37 -16.88
CA THR A 188 1.67 11.60 -18.01
C THR A 188 3.16 11.33 -17.80
N ALA A 189 3.62 10.12 -18.10
CA ALA A 189 5.04 9.83 -18.25
C ALA A 189 5.37 9.23 -19.61
N VAL A 190 6.59 9.51 -20.08
CA VAL A 190 7.20 8.89 -21.26
C VAL A 190 8.27 7.93 -20.79
N ILE A 191 8.12 6.68 -21.21
CA ILE A 191 9.02 5.59 -20.88
C ILE A 191 9.67 5.10 -22.18
N GLU A 192 10.95 4.77 -22.10
CA GLU A 192 11.71 4.21 -23.20
C GLU A 192 12.16 2.80 -22.87
N GLN A 193 11.72 1.83 -23.67
CA GLN A 193 12.03 0.42 -23.52
C GLN A 193 12.48 -0.13 -24.87
N ASP A 194 13.61 -0.80 -24.92
CA ASP A 194 14.16 -1.42 -26.14
C ASP A 194 14.22 -0.45 -27.35
N GLY A 195 14.54 0.81 -27.08
CA GLY A 195 14.59 1.89 -28.09
C GLY A 195 13.23 2.40 -28.57
N ARG A 196 12.12 1.92 -28.00
CA ARG A 196 10.76 2.40 -28.28
C ARG A 196 10.28 3.31 -27.18
N ARG A 197 9.72 4.46 -27.58
CA ARG A 197 9.10 5.42 -26.66
C ARG A 197 7.60 5.19 -26.60
N SER A 198 7.08 5.18 -25.39
CA SER A 198 5.64 5.06 -25.13
C SER A 198 5.20 6.09 -24.10
N ARG A 199 4.02 6.67 -24.33
CA ARG A 199 3.37 7.64 -23.44
C ARG A 199 2.31 6.89 -22.63
N HIS A 200 2.35 7.06 -21.31
CA HIS A 200 1.42 6.44 -20.38
C HIS A 200 0.78 7.49 -19.48
N ASN A 201 -0.53 7.39 -19.27
CA ASN A 201 -1.21 8.14 -18.22
C ASN A 201 -0.98 7.37 -16.91
N VAL A 202 -0.16 7.94 -16.04
CA VAL A 202 0.34 7.30 -14.82
C VAL A 202 -0.65 7.45 -13.67
N GLY A 203 -1.42 8.54 -13.64
CA GLY A 203 -2.40 8.79 -12.59
C GLY A 203 -3.31 9.95 -12.91
N VAL A 204 -4.47 9.97 -12.25
CA VAL A 204 -5.46 11.05 -12.31
C VAL A 204 -5.71 11.50 -10.87
N PHE A 205 -5.51 12.78 -10.60
CA PHE A 205 -5.59 13.36 -9.26
C PHE A 205 -6.68 14.41 -9.20
N LEU A 206 -7.35 14.54 -8.05
CA LEU A 206 -8.40 15.54 -7.86
C LEU A 206 -7.84 16.93 -7.51
N THR A 207 -6.57 17.00 -7.10
CA THR A 207 -5.90 18.25 -6.72
C THR A 207 -4.55 18.40 -7.44
N GLU A 208 -4.16 19.64 -7.68
CA GLU A 208 -2.86 19.97 -8.28
C GLU A 208 -1.70 19.55 -7.38
N SER A 209 -1.83 19.80 -6.07
CA SER A 209 -0.83 19.44 -5.07
C SER A 209 -0.57 17.93 -5.03
N ASP A 210 -1.61 17.11 -5.12
CA ASP A 210 -1.42 15.65 -5.19
C ASP A 210 -0.72 15.28 -6.52
N ALA A 211 -1.12 15.88 -7.65
CA ALA A 211 -0.46 15.60 -8.93
C ALA A 211 1.03 16.00 -8.95
N GLU A 212 1.39 17.13 -8.33
CA GLU A 212 2.78 17.57 -8.19
C GLU A 212 3.60 16.65 -7.27
N GLU A 213 2.99 16.15 -6.18
CA GLU A 213 3.65 15.18 -5.31
C GLU A 213 3.89 13.86 -6.06
N ALA A 214 2.92 13.38 -6.84
CA ALA A 214 3.10 12.21 -7.70
C ALA A 214 4.15 12.46 -8.80
N LEU A 215 4.18 13.65 -9.40
CA LEU A 215 5.18 14.04 -10.39
C LEU A 215 6.59 13.90 -9.82
N ARG A 216 6.84 14.42 -8.61
CA ARG A 216 8.14 14.30 -7.91
C ARG A 216 8.56 12.86 -7.64
N LEU A 217 7.60 11.97 -7.37
CA LEU A 217 7.87 10.55 -7.15
C LEU A 217 8.19 9.80 -8.45
N VAL A 218 7.63 10.24 -9.59
CA VAL A 218 7.77 9.58 -10.89
C VAL A 218 8.99 10.08 -11.67
N GLU A 219 9.31 11.37 -11.58
CA GLU A 219 10.36 12.05 -12.35
C GLU A 219 11.73 11.34 -12.32
N PRO A 220 12.22 10.81 -11.19
CA PRO A 220 13.52 10.12 -11.15
C PRO A 220 13.56 8.78 -11.92
N HIS A 221 12.40 8.25 -12.32
CA HIS A 221 12.25 6.90 -12.85
C HIS A 221 11.84 6.85 -14.32
N VAL A 222 11.57 8.00 -14.94
CA VAL A 222 11.08 8.09 -16.32
C VAL A 222 11.91 9.07 -17.12
N ARG A 223 11.81 9.03 -18.46
CA ARG A 223 12.57 9.93 -19.32
C ARG A 223 12.05 11.38 -19.21
N SER A 224 10.74 11.52 -19.11
CA SER A 224 10.06 12.80 -18.89
C SER A 224 8.63 12.54 -18.38
N CYS A 225 8.12 13.41 -17.52
CA CYS A 225 6.73 13.40 -17.07
C CYS A 225 6.22 14.83 -16.89
N TRP A 226 4.91 14.99 -16.95
CA TRP A 226 4.24 16.28 -16.70
C TRP A 226 2.81 16.04 -16.23
N VAL A 227 2.27 17.06 -15.57
CA VAL A 227 0.86 17.10 -15.16
C VAL A 227 0.10 17.99 -16.14
N GLU A 228 -1.05 17.50 -16.59
CA GLU A 228 -1.98 18.25 -17.43
C GLU A 228 -3.34 18.36 -16.72
N PRO A 229 -3.87 19.57 -16.47
CA PRO A 229 -5.21 19.73 -15.95
C PRO A 229 -6.23 19.40 -17.05
N LEU A 230 -7.08 18.41 -16.80
CA LEU A 230 -8.17 18.02 -17.69
C LEU A 230 -9.51 18.29 -17.01
N PRO A 231 -10.43 18.99 -17.68
CA PRO A 231 -11.81 19.08 -17.21
C PRO A 231 -12.48 17.72 -17.43
N THR A 232 -12.92 17.07 -16.35
CA THR A 232 -13.71 15.85 -16.44
C THR A 232 -15.13 16.06 -15.93
N VAL A 233 -16.06 15.48 -16.66
CA VAL A 233 -17.39 15.18 -16.15
C VAL A 233 -17.24 13.89 -15.35
N LEU A 234 -17.60 13.92 -14.07
CA LEU A 234 -17.72 12.72 -13.26
C LEU A 234 -19.09 12.10 -13.50
#